data_AF-A0A316YDI9-F1
#
_entry.id   AF-A0A316YDI9-F1
#
_cell.length_a   1.000
_cell.length_b   1.000
_cell.length_c   1.000
_cell.angle_alpha   90.00
_cell.angle_beta   90.00
_cell.angle_gamma   90.00
#
_symmetry.space_group_name_H-M   'P 1'
#
loop_
_entity.id
_entity.type
_entity.pdbx_description
1 polymer ?
#
loop_
_entity_poly.entity_id
_entity_poly.type
_entity_poly.pdbx_seq_one_letter_code
_entity_poly.pdbx_strand_id
1 'polypeptide(L)'
;PKCGTTGDATLSDCRALLDQWPAFGNFDATCTYSVTQTAYNPACLGNCCVYTTQNQMRWNNRDDPNDGADVKSAVQALLGCASEEKNSVNGVVTLDEDKGERVCIGDRAACGDCFSD
;
A
#
# COMPACT_ATOMS: atom_id res chain seq x y z
N PRO A 1 6.38 -6.55 7.85
CA PRO A 1 6.65 -5.77 6.62
C PRO A 1 7.91 -6.28 5.92
N LYS A 2 7.93 -6.28 4.58
CA LYS A 2 9.11 -6.56 3.76
C LYS A 2 9.41 -5.33 2.91
N CYS A 3 10.60 -4.76 3.09
CA CYS A 3 11.05 -3.54 2.41
C CYS A 3 11.78 -3.86 1.10
N GLY A 4 11.84 -2.90 0.16
CA GLY A 4 12.65 -3.05 -1.06
C GLY A 4 12.05 -3.98 -2.12
N THR A 5 10.75 -4.27 -2.06
CA THR A 5 10.11 -5.26 -2.94
C THR A 5 9.59 -4.70 -4.26
N THR A 6 9.73 -3.38 -4.50
CA THR A 6 9.13 -2.71 -5.66
C THR A 6 9.76 -1.34 -5.93
N GLY A 7 9.24 -0.59 -6.91
CA GLY A 7 9.67 0.78 -7.24
C GLY A 7 9.58 1.77 -6.07
N ASP A 8 10.58 2.65 -5.95
CA ASP A 8 10.72 3.61 -4.86
C ASP A 8 9.68 4.74 -4.94
N ALA A 9 8.73 4.77 -4.01
CA ALA A 9 7.87 5.94 -3.80
C ALA A 9 8.67 7.07 -3.14
N THR A 10 8.26 8.31 -3.38
CA THR A 10 8.80 9.47 -2.66
C THR A 10 8.26 9.49 -1.22
N LEU A 11 9.14 9.47 -0.21
CA LEU A 11 8.75 9.42 1.20
C LEU A 11 7.89 10.62 1.63
N SER A 12 8.25 11.83 1.20
CA SER A 12 7.45 13.04 1.47
C SER A 12 6.03 12.94 0.92
N ASP A 13 5.85 12.31 -0.24
CA ASP A 13 4.52 12.11 -0.84
C ASP A 13 3.71 11.08 -0.05
N CYS A 14 4.34 10.01 0.44
CA CYS A 14 3.67 9.02 1.27
C CYS A 14 3.24 9.58 2.64
N ARG A 15 4.06 10.44 3.24
CA ARG A 15 3.68 11.19 4.46
C ARG A 15 2.49 12.09 4.18
N ALA A 16 2.53 12.88 3.10
CA ALA A 16 1.43 13.73 2.71
C ALA A 16 0.14 12.95 2.39
N LEU A 17 0.25 11.75 1.81
CA LEU A 17 -0.90 10.87 1.56
C LEU A 17 -1.55 10.41 2.88
N LEU A 18 -0.76 10.06 3.90
CA LEU A 18 -1.28 9.68 5.21
C LEU A 18 -1.94 10.85 5.94
N ASP A 19 -1.37 12.05 5.82
CA ASP A 19 -1.95 13.27 6.38
C ASP A 19 -3.26 13.64 5.69
N GLN A 20 -3.36 13.41 4.38
CA GLN A 20 -4.52 13.67 3.54
C GLN A 20 -5.28 12.38 3.18
N TRP A 21 -5.26 11.39 4.08
CA TRP A 21 -5.81 10.07 3.78
C TRP A 21 -7.27 10.18 3.30
N PRO A 22 -7.59 9.67 2.10
CA PRO A 22 -8.91 9.88 1.53
C PRO A 22 -9.96 9.13 2.35
N ALA A 23 -11.20 9.66 2.36
CA ALA A 23 -12.30 9.07 3.12
C ALA A 23 -12.61 7.63 2.67
N PHE A 24 -12.41 7.33 1.38
CA PHE A 24 -12.62 6.03 0.76
C PHE A 24 -11.47 5.71 -0.21
N GLY A 25 -11.12 4.44 -0.33
CA GLY A 25 -10.21 3.95 -1.37
C GLY A 25 -10.92 3.79 -2.71
N ASN A 26 -10.25 4.15 -3.81
CA ASN A 26 -10.75 3.96 -5.17
C ASN A 26 -10.26 2.64 -5.79
N PHE A 27 -11.03 1.56 -5.62
CA PHE A 27 -10.63 0.24 -6.11
C PHE A 27 -10.96 -0.01 -7.59
N ASP A 28 -11.35 1.01 -8.37
CA ASP A 28 -11.59 0.85 -9.82
C ASP A 28 -10.28 0.82 -10.62
N ALA A 29 -9.23 1.46 -10.10
CA ALA A 29 -7.91 1.42 -10.71
C ALA A 29 -7.25 0.07 -10.41
N THR A 30 -6.98 -0.70 -11.46
CA THR A 30 -6.39 -2.04 -11.33
C THR A 30 -5.16 -2.23 -12.19
N CYS A 31 -4.38 -3.23 -11.84
CA CYS A 31 -3.19 -3.65 -12.57
C CYS A 31 -2.93 -5.13 -12.34
N THR A 32 -2.23 -5.75 -13.28
CA THR A 32 -1.95 -7.20 -13.23
C THR A 32 -0.58 -7.45 -12.59
N TYR A 33 -0.53 -8.40 -11.67
CA TYR A 33 0.71 -8.96 -11.10
C TYR A 33 0.73 -10.48 -11.27
N SER A 34 1.91 -11.11 -11.22
CA SER A 34 2.07 -12.57 -11.41
C SER A 34 1.29 -13.14 -12.60
N VAL A 35 1.29 -12.42 -13.73
CA VAL A 35 0.67 -12.75 -15.02
C VAL A 35 -0.87 -12.76 -15.06
N THR A 36 -1.57 -13.21 -14.00
CA THR A 36 -3.04 -13.33 -14.00
C THR A 36 -3.73 -12.68 -12.81
N GLN A 37 -2.98 -12.27 -11.79
CA GLN A 37 -3.57 -11.74 -10.56
C GLN A 37 -3.84 -10.26 -10.68
N THR A 38 -4.89 -9.79 -10.02
CA THR A 38 -5.29 -8.38 -10.04
C THR A 38 -4.92 -7.72 -8.73
N ALA A 39 -4.18 -6.63 -8.81
CA ALA A 39 -4.00 -5.68 -7.72
C ALA A 39 -4.83 -4.43 -8.00
N TYR A 40 -5.20 -3.76 -6.93
CA TYR A 40 -5.99 -2.53 -6.94
C TYR A 40 -5.12 -1.38 -6.45
N ASN A 41 -5.34 -0.19 -6.98
CA ASN A 41 -4.66 1.04 -6.57
C ASN A 41 -5.68 2.01 -5.93
N PRO A 42 -6.02 1.81 -4.64
CA PRO A 42 -7.03 2.62 -3.97
C PRO A 42 -6.63 4.06 -3.70
N ALA A 43 -5.34 4.38 -3.66
CA ALA A 43 -4.88 5.73 -3.41
C ALA A 43 -3.49 6.00 -3.98
N CYS A 44 -3.34 7.15 -4.62
CA CYS A 44 -2.04 7.73 -4.95
C CYS A 44 -2.02 9.22 -4.63
N LEU A 45 -0.89 9.72 -4.15
CA LEU A 45 -0.57 11.14 -4.10
C LEU A 45 0.85 11.33 -4.61
N GLY A 46 1.04 12.19 -5.61
CA GLY A 46 2.35 12.39 -6.25
C GLY A 46 2.91 11.06 -6.78
N ASN A 47 4.09 10.68 -6.27
CA ASN A 47 4.78 9.43 -6.56
C ASN A 47 4.57 8.34 -5.49
N CYS A 48 3.70 8.55 -4.50
CA CYS A 48 3.33 7.49 -3.56
C CYS A 48 2.00 6.86 -3.95
N CYS A 49 2.01 5.56 -4.20
CA CYS A 49 0.83 4.77 -4.51
C CYS A 49 0.69 3.59 -3.54
N VAL A 50 -0.54 3.35 -3.12
CA VAL A 50 -0.93 2.21 -2.30
C VAL A 50 -1.54 1.17 -3.23
N TYR A 51 -1.11 -0.07 -3.08
CA TYR A 51 -1.67 -1.21 -3.80
C TYR A 51 -2.23 -2.24 -2.83
N THR A 52 -3.32 -2.90 -3.23
CA THR A 52 -3.94 -3.98 -2.47
C THR A 52 -4.23 -5.18 -3.34
N THR A 53 -4.25 -6.38 -2.76
CA THR A 53 -4.64 -7.61 -3.48
C THR A 53 -6.16 -7.84 -3.52
N GLN A 54 -6.92 -7.09 -2.72
CA GLN A 54 -8.38 -7.20 -2.62
C GLN A 54 -9.02 -5.81 -2.70
N ASN A 55 -10.28 -5.75 -3.18
CA ASN A 55 -11.06 -4.51 -3.33
C ASN A 55 -12.11 -4.29 -2.22
N GLN A 56 -12.12 -5.15 -1.21
CA GLN A 56 -13.02 -5.08 -0.05
C GLN A 56 -12.21 -4.96 1.26
N MET A 57 -10.94 -4.58 1.17
CA MET A 57 -10.09 -4.41 2.36
C MET A 57 -10.59 -3.25 3.21
N ARG A 58 -10.49 -3.40 4.54
CA ARG A 58 -10.81 -2.33 5.48
C ARG A 58 -9.92 -1.14 5.21
N TRP A 59 -10.52 -0.01 4.81
CA TRP A 59 -9.78 1.15 4.33
C TRP A 59 -9.13 1.97 5.46
N ASN A 60 -9.88 2.20 6.53
CA ASN A 60 -9.45 2.93 7.71
C ASN A 60 -10.22 2.42 8.93
N ASN A 61 -9.51 2.04 9.99
CA ASN A 61 -10.16 1.53 11.19
C ASN A 61 -10.56 2.66 12.15
N ARG A 62 -11.46 3.54 11.70
CA ARG A 62 -11.89 4.71 12.50
C ARG A 62 -12.88 4.33 13.61
N ASP A 63 -13.62 3.24 13.43
CA ASP A 63 -14.80 2.93 14.25
C ASP A 63 -14.55 1.86 15.32
N ASP A 64 -13.53 1.00 15.20
CA ASP A 64 -13.15 0.06 16.27
C ASP A 64 -11.63 -0.21 16.32
N PRO A 65 -10.88 0.43 17.23
CA PRO A 65 -9.44 0.24 17.36
C PRO A 65 -9.01 -1.19 17.76
N ASN A 66 -9.94 -2.09 18.09
CA ASN A 66 -9.68 -3.49 18.36
C ASN A 66 -9.94 -4.40 17.14
N ASP A 67 -10.50 -3.86 16.05
CA ASP A 67 -10.95 -4.63 14.89
C ASP A 67 -9.86 -4.75 13.80
N GLY A 68 -8.75 -5.39 14.17
CA GLY A 68 -7.70 -5.82 13.23
C GLY A 68 -6.96 -4.70 12.48
N ALA A 69 -6.04 -5.10 11.60
CA ALA A 69 -5.26 -4.20 10.76
C ALA A 69 -6.06 -3.75 9.53
N ASP A 70 -5.86 -2.51 9.10
CA ASP A 70 -6.53 -1.89 7.95
C ASP A 70 -5.47 -1.34 6.96
N VAL A 71 -5.91 -0.91 5.78
CA VAL A 71 -4.99 -0.42 4.74
C VAL A 71 -4.21 0.82 5.20
N LYS A 72 -4.81 1.74 5.96
CA LYS A 72 -4.12 2.91 6.48
C LYS A 72 -3.05 2.53 7.51
N SER A 73 -3.38 1.69 8.48
CA SER A 73 -2.42 1.22 9.49
C SER A 73 -1.30 0.39 8.87
N ALA A 74 -1.58 -0.37 7.81
CA ALA A 74 -0.59 -1.07 7.00
C ALA A 74 0.40 -0.10 6.33
N VAL A 75 -0.10 0.96 5.69
CA VAL A 75 0.72 2.00 5.06
C VAL A 75 1.57 2.74 6.09
N GLN A 76 1.02 3.03 7.27
CA GLN A 76 1.78 3.62 8.39
C GLN A 76 2.93 2.71 8.83
N ALA A 77 2.69 1.40 8.96
CA ALA A 77 3.72 0.44 9.32
C ALA A 77 4.81 0.34 8.22
N LEU A 78 4.43 0.47 6.95
CA LEU A 78 5.36 0.44 5.81
C LEU A 78 6.26 1.68 5.73
N LEU A 79 5.90 2.80 6.36
CA LEU A 79 6.85 3.92 6.52
C LEU A 79 8.09 3.54 7.36
N GLY A 80 8.05 2.45 8.12
CA GLY A 80 9.24 1.87 8.76
C GLY A 80 10.29 1.36 7.78
N CYS A 81 9.94 1.19 6.50
CA CYS A 81 10.86 0.83 5.41
C CYS A 81 11.54 2.05 4.75
N ALA A 82 11.27 3.27 5.23
CA ALA A 82 11.73 4.47 4.59
C ALA A 82 13.26 4.67 4.68
N SER A 83 13.84 5.21 3.61
CA SER A 83 15.19 5.76 3.56
C SER A 83 15.12 7.27 3.51
N GLU A 84 15.33 7.94 4.66
CA GLU A 84 15.29 9.40 4.76
C GLU A 84 16.34 10.06 3.85
N GLU A 85 17.55 9.51 3.81
CA GLU A 85 18.65 10.03 2.97
C GLU A 85 18.32 10.04 1.48
N LYS A 86 17.52 9.08 1.03
CA LYS A 86 17.09 8.93 -0.36
C LYS A 86 15.72 9.56 -0.63
N ASN A 87 15.04 10.04 0.41
CA ASN A 87 13.64 10.43 0.37
C ASN A 87 12.76 9.37 -0.32
N SER A 88 13.02 8.09 -0.03
CA SER A 88 12.34 6.97 -0.69
C SER A 88 11.73 5.99 0.31
N VAL A 89 10.68 5.29 -0.13
CA VAL A 89 10.06 4.21 0.63
C VAL A 89 9.37 3.23 -0.32
N ASN A 90 9.45 1.95 0.00
CA ASN A 90 8.68 0.90 -0.65
C ASN A 90 8.55 -0.30 0.29
N GLY A 91 7.55 -1.15 0.03
CA GLY A 91 7.43 -2.42 0.71
C GLY A 91 6.03 -2.97 0.72
N VAL A 92 5.91 -4.18 1.26
CA VAL A 92 4.66 -4.94 1.35
C VAL A 92 4.45 -5.50 2.74
N VAL A 93 3.20 -5.57 3.18
CA VAL A 93 2.79 -6.25 4.41
C VAL A 93 1.57 -7.12 4.12
N THR A 94 1.54 -8.30 4.73
CA THR A 94 0.38 -9.19 4.72
C THR A 94 -0.43 -8.92 5.98
N LEU A 95 -1.72 -8.63 5.81
CA LEU A 95 -2.66 -8.39 6.92
C LEU A 95 -3.35 -9.67 7.37
N ASP A 96 -3.66 -10.55 6.41
CA ASP A 96 -4.30 -11.83 6.65
C ASP A 96 -3.74 -12.84 5.62
N GLU A 97 -2.94 -13.81 6.10
CA GLU A 97 -2.32 -14.81 5.22
C GLU A 97 -3.36 -15.78 4.64
N ASP A 98 -4.39 -16.14 5.40
CA ASP A 98 -5.42 -17.08 4.99
C ASP A 98 -6.30 -16.49 3.86
N LYS A 99 -6.52 -15.18 3.88
CA LYS A 99 -7.27 -14.45 2.83
C LYS A 99 -6.39 -13.88 1.72
N GLY A 100 -5.07 -13.93 1.88
CA GLY A 100 -4.12 -13.33 0.95
C GLY A 100 -4.23 -11.80 0.87
N GLU A 101 -4.64 -11.15 1.96
CA GLU A 101 -4.77 -9.70 2.03
C GLU A 101 -3.40 -9.06 2.20
N ARG A 102 -2.89 -8.43 1.15
CA ARG A 102 -1.59 -7.75 1.15
C ARG A 102 -1.77 -6.29 0.78
N VAL A 103 -0.99 -5.44 1.44
CA VAL A 103 -0.90 -4.00 1.17
C VAL A 103 0.54 -3.67 0.80
N CYS A 104 0.73 -2.91 -0.27
CA CYS A 104 2.04 -2.46 -0.73
C CYS A 104 2.06 -0.94 -0.88
N ILE A 105 3.22 -0.33 -0.66
CA ILE A 105 3.52 1.04 -1.11
C ILE A 105 4.68 1.03 -2.09
N GLY A 106 4.55 1.84 -3.13
CA GLY A 106 5.57 2.02 -4.15
C GLY A 106 5.20 3.14 -5.12
N ASP A 107 6.04 3.37 -6.12
CA ASP A 107 5.77 4.32 -7.19
C ASP A 107 4.59 3.89 -8.09
N ARG A 108 4.33 4.66 -9.16
CA ARG A 108 3.26 4.31 -10.12
C ARG A 108 3.56 3.08 -10.97
N ALA A 109 4.83 2.70 -11.11
CA ALA A 109 5.25 1.51 -11.85
C ALA A 109 5.25 0.25 -10.97
N ALA A 110 5.22 0.43 -9.65
CA ALA A 110 5.38 -0.60 -8.64
C ALA A 110 4.32 -1.72 -8.62
N CYS A 111 3.16 -1.56 -9.27
CA CYS A 111 2.04 -2.49 -9.09
C CYS A 111 2.40 -3.96 -9.38
N GLY A 112 3.10 -4.21 -10.49
CA GLY A 112 3.45 -5.57 -10.89
C GLY A 112 4.46 -6.22 -9.94
N ASP A 113 5.40 -5.43 -9.42
CA ASP A 113 6.50 -5.91 -8.59
C ASP A 113 6.10 -6.01 -7.11
N CYS A 114 5.12 -5.20 -6.68
CA CYS A 114 4.64 -5.08 -5.30
C CYS A 114 4.31 -6.41 -4.61
N PHE A 115 3.83 -7.39 -5.36
CA PHE A 115 3.34 -8.67 -4.84
C PHE A 115 3.99 -9.90 -5.48
N SER A 116 5.00 -9.69 -6.34
CA SER A 116 5.67 -10.76 -7.08
C SER A 116 6.76 -11.49 -6.28
N ASP A 117 6.95 -11.10 -5.02
CA ASP A 117 7.89 -11.69 -4.05
C ASP A 117 7.18 -12.52 -2.98
#